data_AF-A0A182MXQ8-F1
#
_entry.id   AF-A0A182MXQ8-F1
#
_cell.length_a   1.000
_cell.length_b   1.000
_cell.length_c   1.000
_cell.angle_alpha   90.00
_cell.angle_beta   90.00
_cell.angle_gamma   90.00
#
_symmetry.space_group_name_H-M   'P 1'
#
loop_
_entity.id
_entity.type
_entity.pdbx_description
1 polymer ?
#
loop_
_entity_poly.entity_id
_entity_poly.type
_entity_poly.pdbx_seq_one_letter_code
_entity_poly.pdbx_strand_id
1 'polypeptide(L)'
;MSSGSKKAPPPPAEQNDFEIMLEQKKKKAPWWDSEEARRDCARNVESVLRRMRKAARHDDASRRKGKQAIQKMVQLKSFSAELCKTFQHRELLDQGVLTVIARWLAPTADNRLCPLEIRQTLLKSLLDMPSIDRCHLRESGVAKVLLKLRAHPEETCANKRRATELIDRWARMVYRIPTEPLQLTRRDWRTLQKKRGMTVAPNN
;
A
#
# COMPACT_ATOMS: atom_id res chain seq x y z
N MET A 1 61.96 -2.65 -51.10
CA MET A 1 61.82 -3.12 -49.71
C MET A 1 60.59 -2.45 -49.12
N SER A 2 59.49 -3.18 -48.97
CA SER A 2 58.28 -2.68 -48.29
C SER A 2 57.87 -3.72 -47.26
N SER A 3 58.24 -3.49 -46.01
CA SER A 3 57.92 -4.37 -44.88
C SER A 3 56.58 -3.93 -44.28
N GLY A 4 55.52 -4.65 -44.63
CA GLY A 4 54.20 -4.50 -44.00
C GLY A 4 54.20 -5.12 -42.61
N SER A 5 54.22 -4.30 -41.57
CA SER A 5 54.02 -4.74 -40.19
C SER A 5 52.57 -5.18 -39.98
N LYS A 6 52.35 -6.49 -39.82
CA LYS A 6 51.07 -7.04 -39.35
C LYS A 6 50.90 -6.67 -37.87
N LYS A 7 49.96 -5.77 -37.56
CA LYS A 7 49.54 -5.48 -36.18
C LYS A 7 48.82 -6.71 -35.62
N ALA A 8 49.29 -7.21 -34.47
CA ALA A 8 48.67 -8.32 -33.76
C ALA A 8 47.22 -7.95 -33.33
N PRO A 9 46.29 -8.92 -33.28
CA PRO A 9 44.94 -8.67 -32.78
C PRO A 9 45.01 -8.27 -31.29
N PRO A 10 44.12 -7.37 -30.83
CA PRO A 10 44.08 -6.98 -29.42
C PRO A 10 43.75 -8.20 -28.54
N PRO A 11 44.29 -8.28 -27.31
CA PRO A 11 44.00 -9.38 -26.39
C PRO A 11 42.49 -9.44 -26.09
N PRO A 12 41.93 -10.63 -25.86
CA PRO A 12 40.53 -10.78 -25.50
C PRO A 12 40.24 -9.98 -24.24
N ALA A 13 39.19 -9.16 -24.26
CA ALA A 13 38.77 -8.36 -23.12
C ALA A 13 38.66 -9.26 -21.89
N GLU A 14 39.52 -9.02 -20.89
CA GLU A 14 39.38 -9.61 -19.56
C GLU A 14 38.00 -9.19 -19.05
N GLN A 15 37.02 -10.08 -19.16
CA GLN A 15 35.73 -9.89 -18.53
C GLN A 15 36.00 -9.72 -17.04
N ASN A 16 35.70 -8.52 -16.55
CA ASN A 16 35.96 -8.10 -15.20
C ASN A 16 35.34 -9.11 -14.23
N ASP A 17 36.14 -9.68 -13.31
CA ASP A 17 35.67 -10.62 -12.29
C ASP A 17 34.41 -10.12 -11.55
N PHE A 18 34.24 -8.79 -11.48
CA PHE A 18 33.06 -8.12 -10.96
C PHE A 18 31.78 -8.39 -11.80
N GLU A 19 31.87 -8.39 -13.13
CA GLU A 19 30.76 -8.75 -14.03
C GLU A 19 30.39 -10.22 -13.90
N ILE A 20 31.39 -11.10 -13.82
CA ILE A 20 31.21 -12.54 -13.60
C ILE A 20 30.49 -12.78 -12.26
N MET A 21 30.90 -12.09 -11.19
CA MET A 21 30.22 -12.16 -9.89
C MET A 21 28.79 -11.60 -9.93
N LEU A 22 28.53 -10.53 -10.67
CA LEU A 22 27.19 -9.95 -10.86
C LEU A 22 26.26 -10.90 -11.61
N GLU A 23 26.74 -11.58 -12.64
CA GLU A 23 25.98 -12.59 -13.37
C GLU A 23 25.68 -13.83 -12.53
N GLN A 24 26.63 -14.28 -11.71
CA GLN A 24 26.41 -15.40 -10.78
C GLN A 24 25.39 -15.05 -9.69
N LYS A 25 25.39 -13.82 -9.17
CA LYS A 25 24.35 -13.33 -8.25
C LYS A 25 22.98 -13.21 -8.91
N LYS A 26 22.91 -12.80 -10.19
CA LYS A 26 21.66 -12.74 -10.96
C LYS A 26 21.04 -14.11 -11.22
N LYS A 27 21.83 -15.19 -11.23
CA LYS A 27 21.36 -16.57 -11.49
C LYS A 27 20.68 -17.23 -10.28
N LYS A 28 20.91 -16.75 -9.04
CA LYS A 28 20.23 -17.30 -7.86
C LYS A 28 18.89 -16.61 -7.69
N ALA A 29 17.81 -17.37 -7.90
CA ALA A 29 16.46 -16.90 -7.59
C ALA A 29 16.41 -16.43 -6.12
N PRO A 30 15.70 -15.33 -5.82
CA PRO A 30 15.55 -14.88 -4.45
C PRO A 30 14.94 -15.97 -3.56
N TRP A 31 15.26 -15.94 -2.27
CA TRP A 31 14.78 -16.96 -1.32
C TRP A 31 13.24 -17.09 -1.30
N TRP A 32 12.52 -16.00 -1.57
CA TRP A 32 11.06 -15.94 -1.58
C TRP A 32 10.40 -16.52 -2.85
N ASP A 33 11.19 -16.89 -3.86
CA ASP A 33 10.66 -17.41 -5.13
C ASP A 33 10.44 -18.93 -5.11
N SER A 34 10.90 -19.63 -4.07
CA SER A 34 10.58 -21.05 -3.88
C SER A 34 9.08 -21.25 -3.63
N GLU A 35 8.52 -22.33 -4.18
CA GLU A 35 7.12 -22.70 -3.98
C GLU A 35 6.77 -22.91 -2.50
N GLU A 36 7.71 -23.44 -1.71
CA GLU A 36 7.55 -23.57 -0.26
C GLU A 36 7.48 -22.21 0.42
N ALA A 37 8.35 -21.27 0.05
CA ALA A 37 8.36 -19.91 0.59
C ALA A 37 7.06 -19.16 0.26
N ARG A 38 6.48 -19.36 -0.93
CA ARG A 38 5.18 -18.80 -1.32
C ARG A 38 4.05 -19.38 -0.47
N ARG A 39 4.01 -20.70 -0.27
CA ARG A 39 3.01 -21.35 0.59
C ARG A 39 3.09 -20.88 2.04
N ASP A 40 4.29 -20.74 2.56
CA ASP A 40 4.52 -20.22 3.91
C ASP A 40 4.13 -18.75 4.03
N CYS A 41 4.41 -17.94 3.00
CA CYS A 41 3.96 -16.56 2.90
C CYS A 41 2.43 -16.47 2.94
N ALA A 42 1.72 -17.24 2.12
CA ALA A 42 0.25 -17.26 2.08
C ALA A 42 -0.34 -17.61 3.46
N ARG A 43 0.16 -18.68 4.11
CA ARG A 43 -0.27 -19.08 5.46
C ARG A 43 0.00 -17.99 6.50
N ASN A 44 1.15 -17.33 6.44
CA ASN A 44 1.49 -16.23 7.33
C ASN A 44 0.54 -15.04 7.13
N VAL A 45 0.34 -14.62 5.88
CA VAL A 45 -0.55 -13.50 5.51
C VAL A 45 -1.98 -13.78 5.99
N GLU A 46 -2.51 -14.97 5.72
CA GLU A 46 -3.85 -15.35 6.19
C GLU A 46 -3.96 -15.24 7.72
N SER A 47 -2.97 -15.78 8.45
CA SER A 47 -2.92 -15.71 9.91
C SER A 47 -2.87 -14.27 10.42
N VAL A 48 -2.05 -13.41 9.81
CA VAL A 48 -1.96 -11.98 10.12
C VAL A 48 -3.31 -11.30 9.91
N LEU A 49 -3.93 -11.44 8.74
CA LEU A 49 -5.20 -10.78 8.43
C LEU A 49 -6.35 -11.30 9.30
N ARG A 50 -6.35 -12.58 9.66
CA ARG A 50 -7.32 -13.15 10.61
C ARG A 50 -7.18 -12.51 12.00
N ARG A 51 -5.95 -12.35 12.51
CA ARG A 51 -5.68 -11.66 13.78
C ARG A 51 -6.13 -10.21 13.74
N MET A 52 -5.81 -9.47 12.66
CA MET A 52 -6.18 -8.07 12.54
C MET A 52 -7.70 -7.86 12.44
N ARG A 53 -8.40 -8.74 11.71
CA ARG A 53 -9.87 -8.75 11.67
C ARG A 53 -10.46 -9.04 13.05
N LYS A 54 -9.90 -10.00 13.80
CA LYS A 54 -10.32 -10.31 15.17
C LYS A 54 -10.12 -9.12 16.11
N ALA A 55 -8.97 -8.43 16.04
CA ALA A 55 -8.68 -7.25 16.85
C ALA A 55 -9.68 -6.12 16.60
N ALA A 56 -10.00 -5.83 15.32
CA ALA A 56 -11.01 -4.83 14.98
C ALA A 56 -12.40 -5.20 15.55
N ARG A 57 -12.85 -6.45 15.35
CA ARG A 57 -14.14 -6.91 15.89
C ARG A 57 -14.20 -6.84 17.41
N HIS A 58 -13.11 -7.22 18.09
CA HIS A 58 -13.03 -7.14 19.54
C HIS A 58 -13.15 -5.70 20.03
N ASP A 59 -12.39 -4.77 19.44
CA ASP A 59 -12.47 -3.36 19.80
C ASP A 59 -13.87 -2.77 19.57
N ASP A 60 -14.54 -3.14 18.48
CA ASP A 60 -15.92 -2.71 18.21
C ASP A 60 -16.91 -3.30 19.23
N ALA A 61 -16.68 -4.53 19.70
CA ALA A 61 -17.48 -5.15 20.76
C ALA A 61 -17.21 -4.49 22.12
N SER A 62 -15.95 -4.18 22.46
CA SER A 62 -15.59 -3.45 23.67
C SER A 62 -16.24 -2.08 23.72
N ARG A 63 -16.14 -1.29 22.64
CA ARG A 63 -16.77 0.04 22.57
C ARG A 63 -18.28 -0.03 22.77
N ARG A 64 -18.97 -0.98 22.13
CA ARG A 64 -20.41 -1.20 22.31
C ARG A 64 -20.81 -1.55 23.74
N LYS A 65 -19.91 -2.19 24.49
CA LYS A 65 -20.10 -2.53 25.91
C LYS A 65 -19.61 -1.42 26.87
N GLY A 66 -19.24 -0.24 26.36
CA GLY A 66 -18.67 0.85 27.17
C GLY A 66 -17.27 0.53 27.74
N LYS A 67 -16.59 -0.49 27.21
CA LYS A 67 -15.24 -0.91 27.64
C LYS A 67 -14.17 -0.30 26.75
N GLN A 68 -12.97 -0.18 27.30
CA GLN A 68 -11.79 0.25 26.56
C GLN A 68 -11.46 -0.70 25.40
N ALA A 69 -11.06 -0.12 24.26
CA ALA A 69 -10.72 -0.82 23.04
C ALA A 69 -9.21 -0.69 22.79
N ILE A 70 -8.47 -1.76 23.06
CA ILE A 70 -7.00 -1.77 23.06
C ILE A 70 -6.41 -2.78 22.06
N GLN A 71 -7.20 -3.67 21.49
CA GLN A 71 -6.68 -4.81 20.72
C GLN A 71 -6.03 -4.36 19.41
N LYS A 72 -6.58 -3.37 18.71
CA LYS A 72 -5.92 -2.81 17.53
C LYS A 72 -4.56 -2.19 17.88
N MET A 73 -4.45 -1.52 19.02
CA MET A 73 -3.18 -0.94 19.48
C MET A 73 -2.14 -2.02 19.80
N VAL A 74 -2.54 -3.06 20.52
CA VAL A 74 -1.66 -4.20 20.84
C VAL A 74 -1.12 -4.88 19.57
N GLN A 75 -1.95 -4.97 18.53
CA GLN A 75 -1.58 -5.62 17.27
C GLN A 75 -0.88 -4.68 16.27
N LEU A 76 -0.80 -3.37 16.52
CA LEU A 76 -0.29 -2.41 15.54
C LEU A 76 1.18 -2.66 15.17
N LYS A 77 2.04 -2.91 16.18
CA LYS A 77 3.48 -3.11 15.96
C LYS A 77 3.74 -4.35 15.10
N SER A 78 3.09 -5.47 15.42
CA SER A 78 3.23 -6.71 14.65
C SER A 78 2.66 -6.53 13.24
N PHE A 79 1.51 -5.87 13.09
CA PHE A 79 0.93 -5.64 11.78
C PHE A 79 1.81 -4.75 10.90
N SER A 80 2.32 -3.65 11.44
CA SER A 80 3.25 -2.76 10.73
C SER A 80 4.49 -3.50 10.26
N ALA A 81 5.05 -4.40 11.07
CA ALA A 81 6.22 -5.17 10.70
C ALA A 81 5.96 -6.09 9.50
N GLU A 82 4.78 -6.70 9.41
CA GLU A 82 4.37 -7.49 8.24
C GLU A 82 4.13 -6.61 7.01
N LEU A 83 3.51 -5.43 7.18
CA LEU A 83 3.29 -4.48 6.08
C LEU A 83 4.59 -3.92 5.50
N CYS A 84 5.69 -3.89 6.24
CA CYS A 84 6.99 -3.46 5.72
C CYS A 84 7.69 -4.52 4.84
N LYS A 85 7.22 -5.77 4.82
CA LYS A 85 7.84 -6.86 4.05
C LYS A 85 7.37 -6.83 2.60
N THR A 86 8.15 -6.19 1.73
CA THR A 86 7.81 -5.99 0.31
C THR A 86 7.53 -7.29 -0.45
N PHE A 87 8.23 -8.38 -0.14
CA PHE A 87 8.03 -9.68 -0.81
C PHE A 87 6.63 -10.28 -0.57
N GLN A 88 5.92 -9.87 0.48
CA GLN A 88 4.57 -10.35 0.81
C GLN A 88 3.46 -9.45 0.27
N HIS A 89 3.78 -8.29 -0.30
CA HIS A 89 2.78 -7.27 -0.65
C HIS A 89 1.74 -7.78 -1.65
N ARG A 90 2.16 -8.57 -2.64
CA ARG A 90 1.23 -9.19 -3.59
C ARG A 90 0.21 -10.08 -2.87
N GLU A 91 0.69 -11.02 -2.06
CA GLU A 91 -0.16 -11.92 -1.28
C GLU A 91 -1.07 -11.16 -0.30
N LEU A 92 -0.56 -10.11 0.35
CA LEU A 92 -1.35 -9.23 1.21
C LEU A 92 -2.50 -8.57 0.45
N LEU A 93 -2.24 -8.08 -0.76
CA LEU A 93 -3.24 -7.45 -1.63
C LEU A 93 -4.30 -8.46 -2.09
N ASP A 94 -3.86 -9.61 -2.59
CA ASP A 94 -4.72 -10.70 -3.06
C ASP A 94 -5.65 -11.20 -1.93
N GLN A 95 -5.16 -11.25 -0.70
CA GLN A 95 -5.94 -11.65 0.49
C GLN A 95 -6.77 -10.52 1.13
N GLY A 96 -6.78 -9.33 0.52
CA GLY A 96 -7.66 -8.22 0.92
C GLY A 96 -7.16 -7.42 2.13
N VAL A 97 -5.85 -7.21 2.28
CA VAL A 97 -5.26 -6.37 3.35
C VAL A 97 -5.88 -4.97 3.39
N LEU A 98 -6.20 -4.39 2.23
CA LEU A 98 -6.76 -3.04 2.14
C LEU A 98 -8.13 -2.95 2.82
N THR A 99 -8.93 -4.02 2.79
CA THR A 99 -10.22 -4.10 3.50
C THR A 99 -10.01 -4.07 5.00
N VAL A 100 -8.96 -4.75 5.49
CA VAL A 100 -8.58 -4.74 6.90
C VAL A 100 -8.11 -3.36 7.34
N ILE A 101 -7.23 -2.72 6.55
CA ILE A 101 -6.75 -1.36 6.81
C ILE A 101 -7.92 -0.37 6.80
N ALA A 102 -8.83 -0.46 5.81
CA ALA A 102 -10.03 0.36 5.73
C ALA A 102 -10.89 0.20 6.99
N ARG A 103 -11.09 -1.03 7.49
CA ARG A 103 -11.82 -1.27 8.75
C ARG A 103 -11.13 -0.69 9.97
N TRP A 104 -9.80 -0.70 10.00
CA TRP A 104 -9.02 -0.15 11.12
C TRP A 104 -9.08 1.38 11.18
N LEU A 105 -9.11 2.03 10.01
CA LEU A 105 -9.14 3.48 9.83
C LEU A 105 -10.55 4.08 9.82
N ALA A 106 -11.58 3.28 9.56
CA ALA A 106 -12.95 3.75 9.50
C ALA A 106 -13.36 4.45 10.82
N PRO A 107 -13.87 5.68 10.76
CA PRO A 107 -14.51 6.31 11.92
C PRO A 107 -15.66 5.47 12.43
N THR A 108 -15.95 5.55 13.74
CA THR A 108 -17.12 4.90 14.33
C THR A 108 -18.43 5.56 13.87
N ALA A 109 -19.58 4.97 14.21
CA ALA A 109 -20.89 5.58 13.93
C ALA A 109 -21.01 6.98 14.57
N ASP A 110 -20.44 7.15 15.76
CA ASP A 110 -20.33 8.45 16.47
C ASP A 110 -19.24 9.38 15.90
N ASN A 111 -18.78 9.10 14.66
CA ASN A 111 -17.72 9.83 13.97
C ASN A 111 -16.38 9.89 14.73
N ARG A 112 -16.11 9.01 15.71
CA ARG A 112 -14.83 9.02 16.43
C ARG A 112 -13.74 8.34 15.61
N LEU A 113 -12.56 8.96 15.58
CA LEU A 113 -11.38 8.40 14.91
C LEU A 113 -10.74 7.28 15.74
N CYS A 114 -10.03 6.37 15.07
CA CYS A 114 -9.14 5.46 15.76
C CYS A 114 -7.90 6.20 16.31
N PRO A 115 -7.17 5.61 17.29
CA PRO A 115 -5.97 6.21 17.86
C PRO A 115 -4.99 6.76 16.81
N LEU A 116 -4.38 7.91 17.11
CA LEU A 116 -3.52 8.64 16.17
C LEU A 116 -2.38 7.78 15.61
N GLU A 117 -1.76 6.97 16.46
CA GLU A 117 -0.68 6.06 16.08
C GLU A 117 -1.10 5.07 14.98
N ILE A 118 -2.31 4.51 15.07
CA ILE A 118 -2.85 3.62 14.03
C ILE A 118 -2.99 4.39 12.72
N ARG A 119 -3.55 5.60 12.77
CA ARG A 119 -3.77 6.44 11.58
C ARG A 119 -2.46 6.77 10.89
N GLN A 120 -1.49 7.26 11.65
CA GLN A 120 -0.17 7.63 11.12
C GLN A 120 0.56 6.42 10.52
N THR A 121 0.58 5.29 11.24
CA THR A 121 1.28 4.08 10.81
C THR A 121 0.68 3.53 9.52
N LEU A 122 -0.64 3.32 9.49
CA LEU A 122 -1.29 2.71 8.33
C LEU A 122 -1.30 3.63 7.10
N LEU A 123 -1.41 4.96 7.28
CA LEU A 123 -1.28 5.90 6.16
C LEU A 123 0.12 5.87 5.55
N LYS A 124 1.17 5.71 6.36
CA LYS A 124 2.55 5.54 5.86
C LYS A 124 2.68 4.20 5.11
N SER A 125 2.24 3.10 5.72
CA SER A 125 2.30 1.79 5.07
C SER A 125 1.55 1.74 3.74
N LEU A 126 0.43 2.46 3.60
CA LEU A 126 -0.29 2.58 2.33
C LEU A 126 0.49 3.36 1.26
N LEU A 127 1.31 4.33 1.65
CA LEU A 127 2.16 5.08 0.71
C LEU A 127 3.32 4.23 0.19
N ASP A 128 3.84 3.34 1.03
CA ASP A 128 4.99 2.48 0.76
C ASP A 128 4.63 1.20 -0.01
N MET A 129 3.34 0.82 -0.05
CA MET A 129 2.88 -0.38 -0.73
C MET A 129 2.81 -0.17 -2.25
N PRO A 130 3.59 -0.90 -3.06
CA PRO A 130 3.53 -0.88 -4.50
C PRO A 130 2.34 -1.72 -5.02
N SER A 131 2.05 -1.58 -6.31
CA SER A 131 1.16 -2.51 -7.05
C SER A 131 -0.29 -2.60 -6.54
N ILE A 132 -0.78 -1.55 -5.86
CA ILE A 132 -2.22 -1.40 -5.61
C ILE A 132 -2.89 -1.08 -6.96
N ASP A 133 -3.92 -1.85 -7.32
CA ASP A 133 -4.61 -1.74 -8.60
C ASP A 133 -6.08 -1.34 -8.38
N ARG A 134 -6.77 -1.04 -9.48
CA ARG A 134 -8.18 -0.62 -9.46
C ARG A 134 -9.11 -1.63 -8.79
N CYS A 135 -8.87 -2.93 -8.99
CA CYS A 135 -9.68 -3.99 -8.39
C CYS A 135 -9.52 -3.97 -6.86
N HIS A 136 -8.28 -3.92 -6.37
CA HIS A 136 -7.96 -3.80 -4.94
C HIS A 136 -8.66 -2.60 -4.29
N LEU A 137 -8.67 -1.44 -4.96
CA LEU A 137 -9.31 -0.22 -4.47
C LEU A 137 -10.85 -0.31 -4.44
N ARG A 138 -11.44 -0.89 -5.49
CA ARG A 138 -12.89 -1.04 -5.63
C ARG A 138 -13.44 -2.00 -4.57
N GLU A 139 -12.79 -3.13 -4.38
CA GLU A 139 -13.24 -4.20 -3.48
C GLU A 139 -13.05 -3.82 -2.00
N SER A 140 -11.95 -3.15 -1.67
CA SER A 140 -11.67 -2.77 -0.28
C SER A 140 -12.46 -1.56 0.21
N GLY A 141 -12.87 -0.67 -0.69
CA GLY A 141 -13.52 0.60 -0.32
C GLY A 141 -12.61 1.56 0.45
N VAL A 142 -11.29 1.31 0.51
CA VAL A 142 -10.33 2.09 1.31
C VAL A 142 -10.32 3.57 0.94
N ALA A 143 -10.51 3.92 -0.33
CA ALA A 143 -10.57 5.30 -0.80
C ALA A 143 -11.70 6.11 -0.14
N LYS A 144 -12.87 5.48 0.09
CA LYS A 144 -14.00 6.13 0.78
C LYS A 144 -13.66 6.43 2.25
N VAL A 145 -12.96 5.52 2.92
CA VAL A 145 -12.49 5.72 4.29
C VAL A 145 -11.47 6.86 4.37
N LEU A 146 -10.51 6.90 3.43
CA LEU A 146 -9.54 8.00 3.37
C LEU A 146 -10.20 9.36 3.13
N LEU A 147 -11.25 9.43 2.29
CA LEU A 147 -12.01 10.66 2.08
C LEU A 147 -12.66 11.17 3.37
N LYS A 148 -13.25 10.27 4.17
CA LYS A 148 -13.82 10.60 5.48
C LYS A 148 -12.73 11.07 6.44
N LEU A 149 -11.61 10.35 6.51
CA LEU A 149 -10.48 10.69 7.38
C LEU A 149 -9.90 12.07 7.04
N ARG A 150 -9.69 12.36 5.75
CA ARG A 150 -9.23 13.66 5.26
C ARG A 150 -10.18 14.80 5.65
N ALA A 151 -11.49 14.55 5.58
CA ALA A 151 -12.50 15.55 5.89
C ALA A 151 -12.73 15.77 7.40
N HIS A 152 -12.21 14.88 8.25
CA HIS A 152 -12.49 14.90 9.68
C HIS A 152 -11.87 16.13 10.38
N PRO A 153 -12.60 16.84 11.26
CA PRO A 153 -12.09 18.03 11.94
C PRO A 153 -10.88 17.70 12.84
N GLU A 154 -10.96 16.62 13.61
CA GLU A 154 -9.91 16.18 14.57
C GLU A 154 -8.73 15.44 13.91
N GLU A 155 -8.68 15.36 12.57
CA GLU A 155 -7.52 14.79 11.89
C GLU A 155 -6.41 15.84 11.73
N THR A 156 -5.18 15.39 11.98
CA THR A 156 -3.94 16.15 11.89
C THR A 156 -3.64 16.60 10.45
N CYS A 157 -3.01 17.76 10.30
CA CYS A 157 -2.60 18.26 8.98
C CYS A 157 -1.67 17.28 8.25
N ALA A 158 -0.76 16.61 8.95
CA ALA A 158 0.17 15.64 8.36
C ALA A 158 -0.57 14.44 7.75
N ASN A 159 -1.55 13.87 8.46
CA ASN A 159 -2.34 12.76 7.93
C ASN A 159 -3.32 13.20 6.84
N LYS A 160 -3.89 14.40 6.93
CA LYS A 160 -4.70 14.98 5.84
C LYS A 160 -3.89 15.07 4.54
N ARG A 161 -2.62 15.47 4.62
CA ARG A 161 -1.69 15.47 3.46
C ARG A 161 -1.48 14.06 2.91
N ARG A 162 -1.10 13.09 3.75
CA ARG A 162 -0.92 11.68 3.32
C ARG A 162 -2.18 11.09 2.69
N ALA A 163 -3.34 11.31 3.32
CA ALA A 163 -4.61 10.84 2.78
C ALA A 163 -4.94 11.50 1.44
N THR A 164 -4.64 12.80 1.27
CA THR A 164 -4.83 13.52 0.00
C THR A 164 -3.94 12.94 -1.08
N GLU A 165 -2.65 12.72 -0.80
CA GLU A 165 -1.72 12.10 -1.74
C GLU A 165 -2.19 10.71 -2.19
N LEU A 166 -2.62 9.86 -1.26
CA LEU A 166 -3.18 8.53 -1.58
C LEU A 166 -4.43 8.62 -2.46
N ILE A 167 -5.37 9.51 -2.10
CA ILE A 167 -6.60 9.73 -2.87
C ILE A 167 -6.26 10.18 -4.29
N ASP A 168 -5.35 11.14 -4.46
CA ASP A 168 -4.99 11.68 -5.76
C ASP A 168 -4.25 10.65 -6.61
N ARG A 169 -3.29 9.91 -6.02
CA ARG A 169 -2.56 8.81 -6.66
C ARG A 169 -3.53 7.77 -7.21
N TRP A 170 -4.49 7.34 -6.39
CA TRP A 170 -5.45 6.30 -6.76
C TRP A 170 -6.55 6.80 -7.66
N ALA A 171 -6.97 8.06 -7.54
CA ALA A 171 -7.90 8.68 -8.49
C ALA A 171 -7.31 8.72 -9.90
N ARG A 172 -6.05 9.14 -10.04
CA ARG A 172 -5.35 9.15 -11.34
C ARG A 172 -5.28 7.74 -11.92
N MET A 173 -4.95 6.76 -11.08
CA MET A 173 -4.91 5.35 -11.47
C MET A 173 -6.28 4.83 -11.94
N VAL A 174 -7.37 5.14 -11.24
CA VAL A 174 -8.74 4.69 -11.61
C VAL A 174 -9.23 5.39 -12.86
N TYR A 175 -9.00 6.70 -12.99
CA TYR A 175 -9.58 7.50 -14.08
C TYR A 175 -8.60 7.81 -15.23
N ARG A 176 -7.45 7.12 -15.32
CA ARG A 176 -6.41 7.33 -16.35
C ARG A 176 -6.03 8.81 -16.53
N ILE A 177 -5.83 9.53 -15.43
CA ILE A 177 -5.43 10.96 -15.49
C ILE A 177 -3.90 11.02 -15.59
N PRO A 178 -3.32 11.72 -16.59
CA PRO A 178 -1.86 11.89 -16.71
C PRO A 178 -1.21 12.57 -15.50
N THR A 179 0.09 12.35 -15.31
CA THR A 179 0.88 12.68 -14.10
C THR A 179 1.23 14.15 -13.93
N GLU A 180 0.73 15.05 -14.78
CA GLU A 180 0.85 16.50 -14.59
C GLU A 180 0.37 16.89 -13.18
N PRO A 181 1.08 17.75 -12.43
CA PRO A 181 0.72 18.12 -11.07
C PRO A 181 -0.52 19.02 -11.07
N LEU A 182 -1.69 18.41 -11.23
CA LEU A 182 -2.96 19.03 -10.93
C LEU A 182 -3.01 19.29 -9.43
N GLN A 183 -2.69 20.53 -9.03
CA GLN A 183 -3.08 21.10 -7.74
C GLN A 183 -4.60 21.22 -7.72
N LEU A 184 -5.27 20.08 -7.64
CA LEU A 184 -6.69 20.00 -7.88
C LEU A 184 -7.42 20.36 -6.57
N THR A 185 -8.07 21.52 -6.55
CA THR A 185 -8.77 21.99 -5.36
C THR A 185 -10.02 21.13 -5.08
N ARG A 186 -10.59 21.24 -3.87
CA ARG A 186 -11.84 20.56 -3.48
C ARG A 186 -12.99 20.81 -4.48
N ARG A 187 -12.98 21.98 -5.14
CA ARG A 187 -13.95 22.38 -6.16
C ARG A 187 -13.71 21.63 -7.47
N ASP A 188 -12.45 21.58 -7.90
CA ASP A 188 -12.04 20.90 -9.12
C ASP A 188 -12.28 19.39 -9.06
N TRP A 189 -12.14 18.78 -7.87
CA TRP A 189 -12.51 17.38 -7.65
C TRP A 189 -14.00 17.11 -7.91
N ARG A 190 -14.89 17.97 -7.41
CA ARG A 190 -16.35 17.87 -7.69
C ARG A 190 -16.64 18.07 -9.17
N THR A 191 -15.92 18.98 -9.83
CA THR A 191 -16.07 19.23 -11.26
C THR A 191 -15.62 18.03 -12.09
N LEU A 192 -14.50 17.39 -11.75
CA LEU A 192 -14.05 16.14 -12.39
C LEU A 192 -15.03 14.99 -12.17
N GLN A 193 -15.58 14.85 -10.96
CA GLN A 193 -16.61 13.85 -10.66
C GLN A 193 -17.84 14.03 -11.55
N LYS A 194 -18.37 15.26 -11.66
CA LYS A 194 -19.49 15.57 -12.56
C LYS A 194 -19.15 15.34 -14.04
N LYS A 195 -18.00 15.84 -14.51
CA LYS A 195 -17.59 15.77 -15.93
C LYS A 195 -17.37 14.33 -16.42
N ARG A 196 -17.03 13.41 -15.51
CA ARG A 196 -16.76 11.99 -15.83
C ARG A 196 -17.90 11.05 -15.46
N GLY A 197 -19.10 11.58 -15.22
CA GLY A 197 -20.28 10.77 -14.91
C GLY A 197 -20.17 9.97 -13.60
N MET A 198 -19.29 10.38 -12.69
CA MET A 198 -19.20 9.75 -11.37
C MET A 198 -20.37 10.21 -10.50
N THR A 199 -21.48 9.49 -10.54
CA THR A 199 -22.61 9.76 -9.65
C THR A 199 -22.25 9.37 -8.23
N VAL A 200 -22.20 10.35 -7.32
CA VAL A 200 -22.27 10.10 -5.89
C VAL A 200 -23.72 9.74 -5.60
N ALA A 201 -23.98 8.51 -5.14
CA ALA A 201 -25.31 8.16 -4.64
C ALA A 201 -25.73 9.19 -3.57
N PRO A 202 -26.98 9.68 -3.60
CA PRO A 202 -27.43 10.67 -2.65
C PRO A 202 -27.37 10.06 -1.24
N ASN A 203 -26.73 10.80 -0.34
CA ASN A 203 -26.77 10.53 1.09
C ASN A 203 -28.22 10.76 1.53
N ASN A 204 -28.89 9.69 1.98
CA ASN A 204 -30.03 9.78 2.89
C ASN A 204 -29.53 9.41 4.27
#